data_AF-A0A934MFC0-F1
#
_entry.id   AF-A0A934MFC0-F1
#
_cell.length_a   1.000
_cell.length_b   1.000
_cell.length_c   1.000
_cell.angle_alpha   90.00
_cell.angle_beta   90.00
_cell.angle_gamma   90.00
#
_symmetry.space_group_name_H-M   'P 1'
#
loop_
_entity.id
_entity.type
_entity.pdbx_description
1 polymer ?
#
loop_
_entity_poly.entity_id
_entity_poly.type
_entity_poly.pdbx_seq_one_letter_code
_entity_poly.pdbx_strand_id
1 'polypeptide(L)'
;MHAERTGRTGDGGADVVVRDSAGRVTHLIQYKHTQNTSRDLGVNSGILSDEARVRRNWAADDAIFVGVTNARGFAAEVRRTLEDRNVILITRSSLARIGEILRG
;
A
#
# COMPACT_ATOMS: atom_id res chain seq x y z
N MET A 1 -19.10 0.93 -1.65
CA MET A 1 -17.74 0.38 -1.84
C MET A 1 -17.71 -1.03 -1.27
N HIS A 2 -17.01 -1.93 -1.93
CA HIS A 2 -16.83 -3.32 -1.50
C HIS A 2 -15.33 -3.63 -1.40
N ALA A 3 -14.91 -4.28 -0.33
CA ALA A 3 -13.51 -4.66 -0.12
C ALA A 3 -13.40 -6.19 -0.07
N GLU A 4 -12.51 -6.75 -0.88
CA GLU A 4 -12.28 -8.19 -0.97
C GLU A 4 -10.82 -8.52 -0.64
N ARG A 5 -10.60 -9.56 0.16
CA ARG A 5 -9.26 -10.10 0.39
C ARG A 5 -8.91 -10.98 -0.81
N THR A 6 -7.69 -10.81 -1.31
CA THR A 6 -7.21 -11.57 -2.45
C THR A 6 -6.61 -12.92 -2.01
N GLY A 7 -6.58 -13.88 -2.93
CA GLY A 7 -5.94 -15.17 -2.72
C GLY A 7 -4.44 -15.12 -3.03
N ARG A 8 -3.62 -15.73 -2.16
CA ARG A 8 -2.14 -15.71 -2.15
C ARG A 8 -1.41 -16.08 -3.46
N THR A 9 -2.10 -16.66 -4.45
CA THR A 9 -1.48 -17.35 -5.59
C THR A 9 -1.76 -16.73 -6.97
N GLY A 10 -2.42 -15.57 -7.05
CA GLY A 10 -2.74 -14.95 -8.35
C GLY A 10 -3.18 -13.48 -8.30
N ASP A 11 -2.95 -12.82 -7.17
CA ASP A 11 -3.47 -11.48 -6.80
C ASP A 11 -2.63 -10.31 -7.32
N GLY A 12 -1.61 -10.60 -8.12
CA GLY A 12 -0.70 -9.59 -8.63
C GLY A 12 0.07 -8.82 -7.55
N GLY A 13 0.02 -9.25 -6.28
CA GLY A 13 0.68 -8.64 -5.13
C GLY A 13 -0.19 -7.74 -4.24
N ALA A 14 -1.48 -7.51 -4.54
CA ALA A 14 -2.38 -6.83 -3.60
C ALA A 14 -2.91 -7.84 -2.58
N ASP A 15 -3.03 -7.48 -1.31
CA ASP A 15 -3.67 -8.30 -0.27
C ASP A 15 -5.18 -8.02 -0.16
N VAL A 16 -5.59 -6.79 -0.46
CA VAL A 16 -6.99 -6.37 -0.49
C VAL A 16 -7.22 -5.46 -1.69
N VAL A 17 -8.35 -5.65 -2.37
CA VAL A 17 -8.82 -4.79 -3.46
C VAL A 17 -10.13 -4.14 -3.03
N VAL A 18 -10.26 -2.84 -3.29
CA VAL A 18 -11.50 -2.09 -3.02
C VAL A 18 -12.12 -1.65 -4.34
N ARG A 19 -13.42 -1.90 -4.49
CA ARG A 19 -14.20 -1.52 -5.66
C ARG A 19 -15.34 -0.58 -5.31
N ASP A 20 -15.68 0.32 -6.23
CA ASP A 20 -16.90 1.12 -6.15
C ASP A 20 -18.16 0.31 -6.52
N SER A 21 -19.33 0.96 -6.52
CA SER A 21 -20.60 0.32 -6.90
C SER A 21 -20.69 -0.06 -8.38
N ALA A 22 -19.81 0.48 -9.23
CA ALA A 22 -19.70 0.14 -10.64
C ALA A 22 -18.65 -0.97 -10.90
N GLY A 23 -18.01 -1.49 -9.84
CA GLY A 23 -17.00 -2.54 -9.93
C GLY A 23 -15.59 -2.06 -10.27
N ARG A 24 -15.37 -0.74 -10.39
CA ARG A 24 -14.05 -0.16 -10.69
C ARG A 24 -13.14 -0.30 -9.47
N VAL A 25 -11.89 -0.70 -9.70
CA VAL A 25 -10.89 -0.75 -8.63
C VAL A 25 -10.52 0.67 -8.23
N THR A 26 -10.81 1.04 -6.99
CA THR A 26 -10.50 2.36 -6.44
C THR A 26 -9.29 2.34 -5.51
N HIS A 27 -9.04 1.21 -4.84
CA HIS A 27 -7.87 1.05 -3.99
C HIS A 27 -7.23 -0.33 -4.14
N LEU A 28 -5.91 -0.35 -4.06
CA LEU A 28 -5.08 -1.54 -4.02
C LEU A 28 -4.26 -1.50 -2.73
N ILE A 29 -4.53 -2.41 -1.80
CA ILE A 29 -3.88 -2.42 -0.49
C ILE A 29 -2.93 -3.60 -0.44
N GLN A 30 -1.68 -3.34 -0.09
CA GLN A 30 -0.66 -4.36 0.05
C GLN A 30 0.05 -4.25 1.40
N TYR A 31 0.22 -5.38 2.04
CA TYR A 31 0.92 -5.54 3.29
C TYR A 31 2.35 -6.05 3.06
N LYS A 32 3.33 -5.19 3.34
CA LYS A 32 4.75 -5.54 3.29
C LYS A 32 5.25 -5.94 4.67
N HIS A 33 5.53 -7.24 4.83
CA HIS A 33 6.30 -7.75 5.96
C HIS A 33 7.79 -7.44 5.77
N THR A 34 8.40 -6.90 6.81
CA THR A 34 9.86 -6.82 6.95
C THR A 34 10.30 -7.49 8.24
N GLN A 35 11.42 -8.20 8.19
CA GLN A 35 12.13 -8.69 9.38
C GLN A 35 13.00 -7.59 9.99
N ASN A 36 13.31 -6.55 9.22
CA ASN A 36 14.07 -5.40 9.68
C ASN A 36 13.13 -4.30 10.17
N THR A 37 12.88 -4.31 11.47
CA THR A 37 12.06 -3.30 12.16
C THR A 37 12.91 -2.19 12.80
N SER A 38 14.21 -2.14 12.52
CA SER A 38 15.08 -1.10 13.06
C SER A 38 14.64 0.28 12.55
N ARG A 39 14.89 1.32 13.37
CA ARG A 39 14.37 2.66 13.14
C ARG A 39 14.98 3.33 11.90
N ASP A 40 16.17 2.89 11.51
CA ASP A 40 17.04 3.62 10.59
C ASP A 40 16.95 3.14 9.14
N LEU A 41 16.39 1.95 8.89
CA LEU A 41 16.40 1.33 7.56
C LEU A 41 15.03 1.25 6.88
N GLY A 42 13.93 1.37 7.64
CA GLY A 42 12.57 1.39 7.12
C GLY A 42 12.22 0.25 6.15
N VAL A 43 11.06 0.34 5.50
CA VAL A 43 10.84 -0.42 4.25
C VAL A 43 11.61 0.27 3.13
N ASN A 44 12.43 -0.51 2.42
CA ASN A 44 13.25 -0.06 1.29
C ASN A 44 12.47 -0.04 -0.03
N SER A 45 13.19 0.15 -1.14
CA SER A 45 12.66 0.26 -2.51
C SER A 45 11.79 -0.91 -2.99
N GLY A 46 11.74 -2.05 -2.29
CA GLY A 46 10.88 -3.17 -2.65
C GLY A 46 9.40 -2.79 -2.77
N ILE A 47 8.92 -1.83 -1.97
CA ILE A 47 7.54 -1.35 -2.07
C ILE A 47 7.27 -0.50 -3.33
N LEU A 48 8.31 0.14 -3.89
CA LEU A 48 8.21 0.88 -5.16
C LEU A 48 7.95 -0.08 -6.33
N SER A 49 8.67 -1.20 -6.36
CA SER A 49 8.47 -2.23 -7.37
C SER A 49 7.12 -2.93 -7.21
N ASP A 50 6.69 -3.11 -5.95
CA ASP A 50 5.40 -3.72 -5.66
C ASP A 50 4.23 -2.83 -6.12
N GLU A 51 4.28 -1.52 -5.83
CA GLU A 51 3.26 -0.55 -6.25
C GLU A 51 3.01 -0.59 -7.77
N ALA A 52 4.07 -0.43 -8.57
CA ALA A 52 3.97 -0.46 -10.03
C ALA A 52 3.47 -1.82 -10.57
N ARG A 53 3.92 -2.92 -9.96
CA ARG A 53 3.52 -4.28 -10.35
C ARG A 53 2.04 -4.53 -10.05
N VAL A 54 1.57 -4.12 -8.88
CA VAL A 54 0.19 -4.33 -8.43
C VAL A 54 -0.80 -3.57 -9.32
N ARG A 55 -0.52 -2.29 -9.62
CA ARG A 55 -1.35 -1.48 -10.53
C ARG A 55 -1.50 -2.13 -11.90
N ARG A 56 -0.37 -2.56 -12.48
CA ARG A 56 -0.35 -3.23 -13.79
C ARG A 56 -1.16 -4.52 -13.78
N ASN A 57 -0.99 -5.36 -12.77
CA ASN A 57 -1.67 -6.65 -12.70
C ASN A 57 -3.20 -6.51 -12.57
N TRP A 58 -3.67 -5.42 -11.96
CA TRP A 58 -5.09 -5.12 -11.83
C TRP A 58 -5.64 -4.19 -12.91
N ALA A 59 -4.81 -3.76 -13.88
CA ALA A 59 -5.14 -2.75 -14.89
C ALA A 59 -5.81 -1.51 -14.26
N ALA A 60 -5.25 -1.04 -13.14
CA ALA A 60 -5.85 -0.03 -12.27
C ALA A 60 -4.85 1.09 -11.98
N ASP A 61 -4.38 1.75 -13.05
CA ASP A 61 -3.34 2.78 -12.97
C ASP A 61 -3.78 4.00 -12.14
N ASP A 62 -5.07 4.31 -12.12
CA ASP A 62 -5.65 5.44 -11.38
C ASP A 62 -6.06 5.11 -9.94
N ALA A 63 -5.96 3.84 -9.50
CA ALA A 63 -6.36 3.46 -8.15
C ALA A 63 -5.48 4.13 -7.08
N ILE A 64 -5.94 4.23 -5.84
CA ILE A 64 -5.05 4.62 -4.74
C ILE A 64 -4.31 3.36 -4.28
N PHE A 65 -2.98 3.38 -4.37
CA PHE A 65 -2.18 2.30 -3.79
C PHE A 65 -1.91 2.60 -2.32
N VAL A 66 -2.17 1.64 -1.45
CA VAL A 66 -1.98 1.74 0.00
C VAL A 66 -0.95 0.71 0.44
N GLY A 67 0.24 1.20 0.76
CA GLY A 67 1.34 0.40 1.27
C GLY A 67 1.31 0.32 2.80
N VAL A 68 1.00 -0.85 3.35
CA VAL A 68 0.97 -1.08 4.80
C VAL A 68 2.18 -1.90 5.21
N THR A 69 2.80 -1.59 6.36
CA THR A 69 3.95 -2.35 6.85
C THR A 69 3.98 -2.55 8.36
N ASN A 70 4.61 -3.63 8.84
CA ASN A 70 4.99 -3.80 10.24
C ASN A 70 6.23 -3.01 10.67
N ALA A 71 6.95 -2.37 9.74
CA ALA A 71 8.08 -1.51 10.07
C ALA A 71 7.65 -0.30 10.92
N ARG A 72 8.61 0.31 11.62
CA ARG A 72 8.42 1.59 12.32
C ARG A 72 8.33 2.80 11.38
N GLY A 73 8.69 2.62 10.10
CA GLY A 73 8.73 3.68 9.11
C GLY A 73 9.12 3.20 7.72
N PHE A 74 9.05 4.12 6.76
CA PHE A 74 9.58 4.00 5.41
C PHE A 74 10.83 4.86 5.27
N ALA A 75 11.81 4.42 4.46
CA ALA A 75 12.97 5.22 4.13
C ALA A 75 12.55 6.56 3.50
N ALA A 76 13.28 7.64 3.76
CA ALA A 76 12.90 8.99 3.31
C ALA A 76 12.78 9.09 1.77
N GLU A 77 13.69 8.44 1.04
CA GLU A 77 13.66 8.36 -0.42
C GLU A 77 12.40 7.65 -0.95
N VAL A 78 11.96 6.59 -0.26
CA VAL A 78 10.75 5.83 -0.62
C VAL A 78 9.51 6.67 -0.37
N ARG A 79 9.44 7.36 0.79
CA ARG A 79 8.32 8.27 1.09
C ARG A 79 8.19 9.34 0.03
N ARG A 80 9.27 10.07 -0.25
CA ARG A 80 9.28 11.14 -1.26
C ARG A 80 8.84 10.63 -2.63
N THR A 81 9.38 9.49 -3.05
CA THR A 81 9.06 8.91 -4.36
C THR A 81 7.59 8.49 -4.48
N LEU A 82 6.95 8.05 -3.38
CA LEU A 82 5.57 7.58 -3.38
C LEU A 82 4.55 8.68 -3.09
N GLU A 83 4.91 9.70 -2.32
CA GLU A 83 4.10 10.91 -2.12
C GLU A 83 3.79 11.58 -3.48
N ASP A 84 4.77 11.63 -4.39
CA ASP A 84 4.58 12.15 -5.75
C ASP A 84 3.67 11.28 -6.64
N ARG A 85 3.29 10.07 -6.19
CA ARG A 85 2.54 9.07 -6.98
C ARG A 85 1.16 8.75 -6.42
N ASN A 86 0.61 9.63 -5.58
CA ASN A 86 -0.70 9.46 -4.96
C ASN A 86 -0.83 8.11 -4.21
N VAL A 87 0.22 7.76 -3.45
CA VAL A 87 0.30 6.53 -2.66
C VAL A 87 0.16 6.86 -1.18
N ILE A 88 -0.62 6.06 -0.47
CA ILE A 88 -0.77 6.17 0.99
C ILE A 88 0.15 5.16 1.66
N LEU A 89 1.05 5.65 2.52
CA LEU A 89 1.98 4.82 3.28
C LEU A 89 1.56 4.73 4.75
N ILE A 90 1.37 3.49 5.23
CA ILE A 90 0.84 3.23 6.57
C ILE A 90 1.77 2.29 7.31
N THR A 91 2.24 2.74 8.47
CA THR A 91 2.97 1.89 9.41
C THR A 91 2.01 1.21 10.37
N ARG A 92 2.36 0.05 10.91
CA ARG A 92 1.55 -0.62 11.93
C ARG A 92 1.31 0.27 13.15
N SER A 93 2.30 1.08 13.52
CA SER A 93 2.17 2.08 14.59
C SER A 93 1.17 3.19 14.28
N SER A 94 0.97 3.54 13.00
CA SER A 94 0.03 4.58 12.59
C SER A 94 -1.40 4.06 12.37
N LEU A 95 -1.60 2.73 12.30
CA LEU A 95 -2.95 2.14 12.18
C LEU A 95 -3.88 2.55 13.31
N ALA A 96 -3.36 2.69 14.54
CA ALA A 96 -4.15 3.14 15.69
C ALA A 96 -4.72 4.57 15.52
N ARG A 97 -4.16 5.36 14.61
CA ARG A 97 -4.56 6.75 14.31
C ARG A 97 -5.04 6.92 12.87
N ILE A 98 -5.37 5.84 12.17
CA ILE A 98 -5.66 5.89 10.73
C ILE A 98 -6.86 6.78 10.39
N GLY A 99 -7.84 6.89 11.30
CA GLY A 99 -8.97 7.79 11.14
C GLY A 99 -8.62 9.28 11.15
N GLU A 100 -7.48 9.65 11.73
CA GLU A 100 -6.94 11.01 11.70
C GLU A 100 -6.14 11.26 10.41
N ILE A 101 -5.40 10.25 9.95
CA ILE A 101 -4.55 10.31 8.75
C ILE A 101 -5.38 10.42 7.46
N LEU A 102 -6.51 9.71 7.39
CA LEU A 102 -7.36 9.68 6.19
C LEU A 102 -8.32 10.88 6.07
N ARG A 103 -8.35 11.78 7.05
CA ARG A 103 -9.22 12.99 7.06
C ARG A 103 -8.43 14.30 6.91
N GLY A 104 -7.11 14.24 6.96
CA GLY A 104 -6.20 15.39 6.82
C GLY A 104 -5.79 15.62 5.38
#